data_AF-A0A5A7N1G3-F1
#
_entry.id   AF-A0A5A7N1G3-F1
#
_cell.length_a   1.000
_cell.length_b   1.000
_cell.length_c   1.000
_cell.angle_alpha   90.00
_cell.angle_beta   90.00
_cell.angle_gamma   90.00
#
_symmetry.space_group_name_H-M   'P 1'
#
loop_
_entity.id
_entity.type
_entity.pdbx_description
1 polymer ?
#
loop_
_entity_poly.entity_id
_entity_poly.type
_entity_poly.pdbx_seq_one_letter_code
_entity_poly.pdbx_strand_id
1 'polypeptide(L)'
;MSLKDLYPIDTPDHHDVMNRFATRFDWRFDDGRQSLLGLYEKGKRKQWNAVERIDWSLELDPENPQQLPPQVLPINDAPCFLKLSPARQIEVRRNHQAWTNSQFLHGEQGALLCAAKIVQSVPDLDSKFYAATQVMDEARHVEAYKNLMHKFGIAWPMSKPLQSLLDQVLEDERWDMTYLGMQVVIEGLALAAFAWCAIRHKTRWPSR
;
A
#
# COMPACT_ATOMS: atom_id res chain seq x y z
N MET A 1 -20.63 -6.80 6.57
CA MET A 1 -19.80 -6.11 7.58
C MET A 1 -18.90 -5.14 6.82
N SER A 2 -18.95 -3.86 7.17
CA SER A 2 -18.06 -2.84 6.60
C SER A 2 -16.64 -3.01 7.13
N LEU A 3 -15.64 -2.41 6.48
CA LEU A 3 -14.28 -2.42 7.00
C LEU A 3 -14.16 -1.63 8.31
N LYS A 4 -14.93 -0.53 8.44
CA LYS A 4 -14.97 0.31 9.64
C LYS A 4 -15.49 -0.47 10.85
N ASP A 5 -16.40 -1.42 10.64
CA ASP A 5 -16.90 -2.30 11.71
C ASP A 5 -15.78 -3.16 12.34
N LEU A 6 -14.63 -3.28 11.67
CA LEU A 6 -13.44 -3.99 12.18
C LEU A 6 -12.51 -3.10 13.02
N TYR A 7 -12.75 -1.79 13.09
CA TYR A 7 -11.89 -0.86 13.83
C TYR A 7 -12.19 -0.96 15.33
N PRO A 8 -11.15 -1.15 16.17
CA PRO A 8 -11.34 -1.23 17.62
C PRO A 8 -11.56 0.14 18.28
N ILE A 9 -11.42 1.22 17.51
CA ILE A 9 -11.60 2.61 17.95
C ILE A 9 -12.48 3.36 16.96
N ASP A 10 -13.29 4.28 17.45
CA ASP A 10 -14.12 5.13 16.59
C ASP A 10 -13.25 6.13 15.83
N THR A 11 -13.56 6.31 14.54
CA THR A 11 -12.84 7.23 13.65
C THR A 11 -13.79 7.92 12.67
N PRO A 12 -13.43 9.12 12.19
CA PRO A 12 -14.17 9.77 11.11
C PRO A 12 -14.27 8.91 9.84
N ASP A 13 -15.32 9.12 9.06
CA ASP A 13 -15.51 8.44 7.76
C ASP A 13 -14.64 9.01 6.65
N HIS A 14 -14.29 10.28 6.76
CA HIS A 14 -13.49 11.00 5.77
C HIS A 14 -12.59 12.03 6.47
N HIS A 15 -11.51 12.36 5.76
CA HIS A 15 -10.58 13.44 6.07
C HIS A 15 -10.32 14.16 4.75
N ASP A 16 -10.51 15.48 4.75
CA ASP A 16 -10.37 16.28 3.54
C ASP A 16 -8.98 16.90 3.48
N VAL A 17 -8.33 16.74 2.32
CA VAL A 17 -7.06 17.39 2.01
C VAL A 17 -7.31 18.43 0.92
N MET A 18 -7.11 19.70 1.26
CA MET A 18 -7.32 20.80 0.32
C MET A 18 -6.13 20.87 -0.63
N ASN A 19 -6.37 20.72 -1.94
CA ASN A 19 -5.33 20.86 -2.95
C ASN A 19 -5.70 21.92 -3.99
N ARG A 20 -4.67 22.61 -4.51
CA ARG A 20 -4.82 23.60 -5.58
C ARG A 20 -3.66 23.44 -6.55
N PHE A 21 -3.96 23.04 -7.77
CA PHE A 21 -2.97 22.88 -8.84
C PHE A 21 -3.64 23.13 -10.20
N ALA A 22 -2.83 23.40 -11.22
CA ALA A 22 -3.33 23.57 -12.58
C ALA A 22 -3.57 22.20 -13.25
N THR A 23 -4.77 21.96 -13.76
CA THR A 23 -5.02 20.85 -14.70
C THR A 23 -4.37 21.17 -16.03
N ARG A 24 -3.55 20.25 -16.54
CA ARG A 24 -2.79 20.43 -17.79
C ARG A 24 -3.38 19.59 -18.92
N PHE A 25 -3.87 20.28 -19.94
CA PHE A 25 -4.15 19.69 -21.25
C PHE A 25 -2.88 19.73 -22.10
N ASP A 26 -2.58 18.63 -22.78
CA ASP A 26 -1.51 18.54 -23.75
C ASP A 26 -2.08 18.05 -25.08
N TRP A 27 -1.88 18.84 -26.14
CA TRP A 27 -2.37 18.56 -27.49
C TRP A 27 -1.30 17.92 -28.39
N ARG A 28 -0.11 17.66 -27.86
CA ARG A 28 0.98 16.98 -28.57
C ARG A 28 0.77 15.47 -28.44
N PHE A 29 0.00 14.90 -29.35
CA PHE A 29 -0.29 13.46 -29.36
C PHE A 29 0.82 12.63 -30.02
N ASP A 30 1.63 13.25 -30.87
CA ASP A 30 2.66 12.59 -31.67
C ASP A 30 4.04 12.59 -30.99
N ASP A 31 4.22 13.40 -29.94
CA ASP A 31 5.47 13.52 -29.18
C ASP A 31 5.38 12.73 -27.86
N GLY A 32 6.04 11.58 -27.81
CA GLY A 32 6.09 10.76 -26.59
C GLY A 32 7.43 10.04 -26.44
N ARG A 33 7.96 10.03 -25.21
CA ARG A 33 9.15 9.26 -24.89
C ARG A 33 8.80 7.77 -24.98
N GLN A 34 9.48 7.08 -25.89
CA GLN A 34 9.24 5.65 -26.16
C GLN A 34 9.37 4.76 -24.91
N SER A 35 10.21 5.16 -23.95
CA SER A 35 10.36 4.45 -22.67
C SER A 35 9.08 4.45 -21.84
N LEU A 36 8.41 5.60 -21.68
CA LEU A 36 7.17 5.72 -20.91
C LEU A 36 6.00 5.05 -21.61
N LEU A 37 5.91 5.19 -22.93
CA LEU A 37 4.92 4.46 -23.73
C LEU A 37 5.13 2.93 -23.62
N GLY A 38 6.38 2.48 -23.58
CA GLY A 38 6.71 1.07 -23.33
C GLY A 38 6.28 0.57 -21.95
N LEU A 39 6.41 1.40 -20.91
CA LEU A 39 5.91 1.08 -19.57
C LEU A 39 4.39 1.05 -19.54
N TYR A 40 3.73 2.01 -20.18
CA TYR A 40 2.28 2.04 -20.36
C TYR A 40 1.75 0.76 -21.04
N GLU A 41 2.36 0.36 -22.17
CA GLU A 41 1.99 -0.88 -22.87
C GLU A 41 2.18 -2.13 -22.00
N LYS A 42 3.27 -2.19 -21.23
CA LYS A 42 3.49 -3.28 -20.26
C LYS A 42 2.42 -3.27 -19.18
N GLY A 43 2.09 -2.10 -18.62
CA GLY A 43 1.07 -1.93 -17.60
C GLY A 43 -0.29 -2.43 -18.08
N LYS A 44 -0.72 -2.00 -19.27
CA LYS A 44 -1.96 -2.49 -19.89
C LYS A 44 -2.01 -4.01 -20.05
N ARG A 45 -0.94 -4.61 -20.60
CA ARG A 45 -0.90 -6.07 -20.86
C ARG A 45 -0.86 -6.90 -19.59
N LYS A 46 -0.33 -6.35 -18.50
CA LYS A 46 -0.16 -7.05 -17.22
C LYS A 46 -1.27 -6.76 -16.22
N GLN A 47 -2.34 -6.08 -16.62
CA GLN A 47 -3.50 -5.92 -15.77
C GLN A 47 -4.09 -7.28 -15.39
N TRP A 48 -4.56 -7.37 -14.14
CA TRP A 48 -5.14 -8.58 -13.56
C TRP A 48 -6.22 -8.19 -12.55
N ASN A 49 -7.18 -9.11 -12.32
CA ASN A 49 -8.26 -8.96 -11.36
C ASN A 49 -7.85 -9.57 -10.01
N ALA A 50 -7.84 -8.78 -8.93
CA ALA A 50 -7.41 -9.26 -7.61
C ALA A 50 -8.38 -10.27 -6.99
N VAL A 51 -9.67 -10.17 -7.29
CA VAL A 51 -10.70 -11.09 -6.81
C VAL A 51 -10.53 -12.48 -7.41
N GLU A 52 -10.13 -12.57 -8.68
CA GLU A 52 -9.98 -13.85 -9.40
C GLU A 52 -8.59 -14.47 -9.22
N ARG A 53 -7.54 -13.64 -9.14
CA ARG A 53 -6.16 -14.13 -9.17
C ARG A 53 -5.67 -14.64 -7.81
N ILE A 54 -6.21 -14.11 -6.72
CA ILE A 54 -5.87 -14.52 -5.36
C ILE A 54 -6.93 -15.50 -4.88
N ASP A 55 -6.48 -16.64 -4.35
CA ASP A 55 -7.38 -17.60 -3.72
C ASP A 55 -7.80 -17.10 -2.33
N TRP A 56 -8.90 -16.34 -2.29
CA TRP A 56 -9.49 -15.83 -1.06
C TRP A 56 -10.21 -16.91 -0.23
N SER A 57 -10.28 -18.16 -0.67
CA SER A 57 -10.83 -19.25 0.16
C SER A 57 -9.84 -19.76 1.21
N LEU A 58 -8.54 -19.47 1.05
CA LEU A 58 -7.50 -19.91 1.97
C LEU A 58 -7.62 -19.23 3.34
N GLU A 59 -7.63 -20.02 4.40
CA GLU A 59 -7.66 -19.51 5.77
C GLU A 59 -6.28 -19.03 6.23
N LEU A 60 -6.27 -17.92 6.98
CA LEU A 60 -5.05 -17.40 7.59
C LEU A 60 -4.71 -18.21 8.84
N ASP A 61 -3.40 -18.43 9.07
CA ASP A 61 -2.94 -19.09 10.28
C ASP A 61 -3.40 -18.31 11.53
N PRO A 62 -4.03 -18.99 12.51
CA PRO A 62 -4.60 -18.33 13.68
C PRO A 62 -3.56 -17.75 14.64
N GLU A 63 -2.28 -18.10 14.54
CA GLU A 63 -1.21 -17.62 15.42
C GLU A 63 -0.21 -16.68 14.73
N ASN A 64 -0.06 -16.85 13.41
CA ASN A 64 0.86 -16.10 12.57
C ASN A 64 0.28 -15.95 11.15
N PRO A 65 -0.72 -15.08 10.94
CA PRO A 65 -1.44 -14.95 9.66
C PRO A 65 -0.55 -14.81 8.42
N GLN A 66 0.52 -14.00 8.51
CA GLN A 66 1.48 -13.79 7.41
C GLN A 66 2.62 -14.82 7.39
N GLN A 67 2.67 -15.70 8.39
CA GLN A 67 3.74 -16.69 8.57
C GLN A 67 5.15 -16.07 8.54
N LEU A 68 5.29 -14.85 9.08
CA LEU A 68 6.57 -14.15 9.11
C LEU A 68 7.43 -14.62 10.29
N PRO A 69 8.78 -14.54 10.17
CA PRO A 69 9.66 -14.83 11.29
C PRO A 69 9.37 -13.92 12.49
N PRO A 70 9.54 -14.40 13.74
CA PRO A 70 9.30 -13.59 14.93
C PRO A 70 10.09 -12.27 14.97
N GLN A 71 11.28 -12.25 14.37
CA GLN A 71 12.18 -11.08 14.32
C GLN A 71 11.61 -9.88 13.55
N VAL A 72 10.54 -10.09 12.76
CA VAL A 72 9.84 -8.99 12.09
C VAL A 72 9.10 -8.11 13.09
N LEU A 73 8.63 -8.68 14.21
CA LEU A 73 8.03 -7.90 15.29
C LEU A 73 9.14 -7.12 16.01
N PRO A 74 9.14 -5.77 16.01
CA PRO A 74 10.25 -4.98 16.55
C PRO A 74 10.55 -5.23 18.04
N ILE A 75 9.55 -5.69 18.79
CA ILE A 75 9.64 -5.96 20.22
C ILE A 75 9.85 -7.44 20.56
N ASN A 76 10.16 -8.30 19.58
CA ASN A 76 10.26 -9.75 19.76
C ASN A 76 11.21 -10.16 20.90
N ASP A 77 12.32 -9.42 21.07
CA ASP A 77 13.33 -9.71 22.09
C ASP A 77 13.23 -8.78 23.30
N ALA A 78 12.20 -7.93 23.36
CA ALA A 78 12.01 -7.00 24.46
C ALA A 78 11.64 -7.76 25.75
N PRO A 79 12.27 -7.48 26.90
CA PRO A 79 11.98 -8.18 28.15
C PRO A 79 10.51 -8.12 28.59
N CYS A 80 9.80 -7.05 28.25
CA CYS A 80 8.37 -6.93 28.55
C CYS A 80 7.51 -7.89 27.70
N PHE A 81 7.88 -8.11 26.44
CA PHE A 81 7.20 -9.03 25.54
C PHE A 81 7.46 -10.49 25.93
N LEU A 82 8.71 -10.83 26.25
CA LEU A 82 9.09 -12.19 26.67
C LEU A 82 8.43 -12.64 27.99
N LYS A 83 8.01 -11.68 28.84
CA LYS A 83 7.25 -11.95 30.07
C LYS A 83 5.77 -12.25 29.83
N LEU A 84 5.24 -11.97 28.63
CA LEU A 84 3.85 -12.26 28.29
C LEU A 84 3.64 -13.78 28.14
N SER A 85 2.43 -14.24 28.44
CA SER A 85 2.06 -15.63 28.14
C SER A 85 2.09 -15.90 26.62
N PRO A 86 2.25 -17.15 26.18
CA PRO A 86 2.26 -17.50 24.76
C PRO A 86 1.03 -16.97 24.00
N ALA A 87 -0.15 -17.09 24.60
CA ALA A 87 -1.40 -16.57 24.03
C ALA A 87 -1.36 -15.05 23.79
N ARG A 88 -0.78 -14.28 24.73
CA ARG A 88 -0.67 -12.82 24.58
C ARG A 88 0.41 -12.42 23.59
N GLN A 89 1.49 -13.19 23.48
CA GLN A 89 2.49 -12.99 22.42
C GLN A 89 1.89 -13.20 21.02
N ILE A 90 1.05 -14.24 20.86
CA ILE A 90 0.30 -14.49 19.62
C ILE A 90 -0.64 -13.33 19.29
N GLU A 91 -1.41 -12.86 20.26
CA GLU A 91 -2.33 -11.74 20.08
C GLU A 91 -1.60 -10.46 19.64
N VAL A 92 -0.48 -10.13 20.29
CA VAL A 92 0.36 -8.99 19.90
C VAL A 92 0.88 -9.14 18.48
N ARG A 93 1.35 -10.33 18.10
CA ARG A 93 1.81 -10.60 16.73
C ARG A 93 0.70 -10.39 15.70
N ARG A 94 -0.49 -10.97 15.94
CA ARG A 94 -1.65 -10.83 15.06
C ARG A 94 -2.05 -9.36 14.90
N ASN A 95 -2.14 -8.63 16.01
CA ASN A 95 -2.50 -7.21 15.99
C ASN A 95 -1.44 -6.37 15.27
N HIS A 96 -0.16 -6.64 15.48
CA HIS A 96 0.91 -5.97 14.76
C HIS A 96 0.82 -6.22 13.25
N GLN A 97 0.59 -7.47 12.84
CA GLN A 97 0.42 -7.82 11.42
C GLN A 97 -0.81 -7.15 10.80
N ALA A 98 -1.95 -7.12 11.50
CA ALA A 98 -3.15 -6.44 11.05
C ALA A 98 -2.94 -4.92 10.96
N TRP A 99 -2.28 -4.33 11.97
CA TRP A 99 -1.94 -2.91 11.99
C TRP A 99 -1.06 -2.53 10.80
N THR A 100 0.03 -3.26 10.56
CA THR A 100 0.95 -2.99 9.43
C THR A 100 0.22 -3.05 8.09
N ASN A 101 -0.61 -4.07 7.85
CA ASN A 101 -1.38 -4.15 6.60
C ASN A 101 -2.48 -3.09 6.50
N SER A 102 -3.07 -2.66 7.62
CA SER A 102 -3.99 -1.53 7.62
C SER A 102 -3.27 -0.25 7.17
N GLN A 103 -2.03 -0.06 7.62
CA GLN A 103 -1.20 1.06 7.16
C GLN A 103 -0.86 0.96 5.68
N PHE A 104 -0.61 -0.23 5.13
CA PHE A 104 -0.48 -0.40 3.67
C PHE A 104 -1.78 -0.02 2.97
N LEU A 105 -2.94 -0.52 3.40
CA LEU A 105 -4.23 -0.15 2.81
C LEU A 105 -4.42 1.36 2.68
N HIS A 106 -4.16 2.11 3.76
CA HIS A 106 -4.24 3.57 3.76
C HIS A 106 -3.18 4.21 2.85
N GLY A 107 -1.97 3.64 2.82
CA GLY A 107 -0.90 4.04 1.91
C GLY A 107 -1.28 3.87 0.44
N GLU A 108 -1.85 2.72 0.06
CA GLU A 108 -2.32 2.43 -1.30
C GLU A 108 -3.44 3.39 -1.72
N GLN A 109 -4.34 3.75 -0.79
CA GLN A 109 -5.35 4.77 -1.05
C GLN A 109 -4.71 6.15 -1.28
N GLY A 110 -3.70 6.52 -0.48
CA GLY A 110 -2.91 7.73 -0.71
C GLY A 110 -2.18 7.72 -2.06
N ALA A 111 -1.65 6.56 -2.47
CA ALA A 111 -0.99 6.36 -3.76
C ALA A 111 -1.94 6.56 -4.92
N LEU A 112 -3.13 5.99 -4.82
CA LEU A 112 -4.22 6.16 -5.77
C LEU A 112 -4.52 7.64 -6.00
N LEU A 113 -4.65 8.43 -4.92
CA LEU A 113 -4.90 9.87 -5.00
C LEU A 113 -3.71 10.63 -5.61
N CYS A 114 -2.48 10.27 -5.23
CA CYS A 114 -1.26 10.85 -5.81
C CYS A 114 -1.18 10.59 -7.33
N ALA A 115 -1.39 9.35 -7.77
CA ALA A 115 -1.37 8.96 -9.17
C ALA A 115 -2.46 9.71 -9.96
N ALA A 116 -3.67 9.83 -9.43
CA ALA A 116 -4.77 10.56 -10.06
C ALA A 116 -4.46 12.07 -10.18
N LYS A 117 -3.82 12.65 -9.17
CA LYS A 117 -3.35 14.04 -9.21
C LYS A 117 -2.27 14.22 -10.28
N ILE A 118 -1.28 13.32 -10.36
CA ILE A 118 -0.21 13.36 -11.37
C ILE A 118 -0.78 13.31 -12.78
N VAL A 119 -1.77 12.45 -13.05
CA VAL A 119 -2.47 12.40 -14.35
C VAL A 119 -3.02 13.77 -14.74
N GLN A 120 -3.59 14.51 -13.79
CA GLN A 120 -4.13 15.85 -14.05
C GLN A 120 -3.04 16.92 -14.21
N SER A 121 -1.97 16.87 -13.42
CA SER A 121 -1.02 17.99 -13.26
C SER A 121 0.27 17.88 -14.08
N VAL A 122 0.70 16.67 -14.46
CA VAL A 122 1.97 16.49 -15.20
C VAL A 122 1.87 17.13 -16.60
N PRO A 123 2.93 17.78 -17.14
CA PRO A 123 2.85 18.50 -18.40
C PRO A 123 2.68 17.61 -19.63
N ASP A 124 3.36 16.47 -19.66
CA ASP A 124 3.51 15.65 -20.87
C ASP A 124 2.52 14.48 -20.90
N LEU A 125 1.94 14.23 -22.08
CA LEU A 125 0.90 13.21 -22.26
C LEU A 125 1.39 11.77 -21.99
N ASP A 126 2.63 11.45 -22.34
CA ASP A 126 3.22 10.12 -22.10
C ASP A 126 3.34 9.79 -20.60
N SER A 127 3.69 10.77 -19.78
CA SER A 127 3.66 10.67 -18.32
C SER A 127 2.24 10.43 -17.81
N LYS A 128 1.23 11.08 -18.40
CA LYS A 128 -0.18 10.87 -18.02
C LYS A 128 -0.63 9.44 -18.32
N PHE A 129 -0.24 8.89 -19.47
CA PHE A 129 -0.55 7.49 -19.81
C PHE A 129 0.08 6.51 -18.82
N TYR A 130 1.35 6.71 -18.48
CA TYR A 130 2.01 5.86 -17.50
C TYR A 130 1.38 6.01 -16.09
N ALA A 131 1.13 7.24 -15.63
CA ALA A 131 0.47 7.47 -14.35
C ALA A 131 -0.96 6.89 -14.30
N ALA A 132 -1.67 6.85 -15.44
CA ALA A 132 -2.99 6.23 -15.51
C ALA A 132 -2.97 4.71 -15.24
N THR A 133 -1.89 4.01 -15.60
CA THR A 133 -1.76 2.59 -15.22
C THR A 133 -1.55 2.45 -13.72
N GLN A 134 -0.81 3.38 -13.11
CA GLN A 134 -0.62 3.41 -11.65
C GLN A 134 -1.95 3.63 -10.93
N VAL A 135 -2.81 4.56 -11.39
CA VAL A 135 -4.17 4.73 -10.82
C VAL A 135 -4.93 3.40 -10.75
N MET A 136 -4.89 2.61 -11.83
CA MET A 136 -5.53 1.29 -11.85
C MET A 136 -4.84 0.29 -10.90
N ASP A 137 -3.51 0.27 -10.88
CA ASP A 137 -2.74 -0.62 -10.02
C ASP A 137 -3.00 -0.34 -8.53
N GLU A 138 -2.99 0.93 -8.10
CA GLU A 138 -3.24 1.29 -6.70
C GLU A 138 -4.70 1.07 -6.28
N ALA A 139 -5.66 1.30 -7.19
CA ALA A 139 -7.06 0.94 -6.93
C ALA A 139 -7.21 -0.56 -6.67
N ARG A 140 -6.48 -1.40 -7.41
CA ARG A 140 -6.44 -2.86 -7.18
C ARG A 140 -5.73 -3.21 -5.88
N HIS A 141 -4.66 -2.52 -5.50
CA HIS A 141 -4.00 -2.75 -4.22
C HIS A 141 -4.93 -2.44 -3.05
N VAL A 142 -5.68 -1.34 -3.11
CA VAL A 142 -6.74 -1.00 -2.14
C VAL A 142 -7.77 -2.14 -2.03
N GLU A 143 -8.23 -2.67 -3.16
CA GLU A 143 -9.16 -3.81 -3.18
C GLU A 143 -8.56 -5.06 -2.49
N ALA A 144 -7.32 -5.42 -2.85
CA ALA A 144 -6.65 -6.58 -2.29
C ALA A 144 -6.42 -6.46 -0.78
N TYR A 145 -5.90 -5.31 -0.31
CA TYR A 145 -5.67 -5.08 1.11
C TYR A 145 -6.98 -4.99 1.91
N LYS A 146 -8.05 -4.42 1.34
CA LYS A 146 -9.38 -4.43 1.96
C LYS A 146 -9.88 -5.85 2.19
N ASN A 147 -9.77 -6.72 1.18
CA ASN A 147 -10.16 -8.12 1.30
C ASN A 147 -9.29 -8.87 2.33
N LEU A 148 -7.98 -8.56 2.35
CA LEU A 148 -7.07 -9.10 3.36
C LEU A 148 -7.49 -8.69 4.78
N MET A 149 -7.92 -7.44 5.00
CA MET A 149 -8.36 -6.98 6.32
C MET A 149 -9.62 -7.69 6.81
N HIS A 150 -10.56 -7.99 5.90
CA HIS A 150 -11.68 -8.85 6.25
C HIS A 150 -11.25 -10.25 6.69
N LYS A 151 -10.19 -10.83 6.09
CA LYS A 151 -9.62 -12.10 6.56
C LYS A 151 -8.92 -12.01 7.90
N PHE A 152 -8.27 -10.89 8.22
CA PHE A 152 -7.70 -10.67 9.54
C PHE A 152 -8.78 -10.56 10.63
N GLY A 153 -9.96 -10.05 10.28
CA GLY A 153 -11.07 -9.82 11.21
C GLY A 153 -10.87 -8.63 12.14
N ILE A 154 -9.80 -7.86 11.94
CA ILE A 154 -9.51 -6.62 12.64
C ILE A 154 -8.73 -5.70 11.69
N ALA A 155 -9.01 -4.41 11.76
CA ALA A 155 -8.29 -3.41 10.99
C ALA A 155 -8.07 -2.15 11.85
N TRP A 156 -7.14 -1.30 11.44
CA TRP A 156 -6.74 -0.11 12.19
C TRP A 156 -6.87 1.15 11.33
N PRO A 157 -7.20 2.30 11.94
CA PRO A 157 -7.22 3.56 11.22
C PRO A 157 -5.81 4.04 10.91
N MET A 158 -5.72 4.94 9.92
CA MET A 158 -4.47 5.54 9.49
C MET A 158 -3.73 6.19 10.66
N SER A 159 -2.47 5.80 10.85
CA SER A 159 -1.60 6.47 11.82
C SER A 159 -1.36 7.95 11.47
N LYS A 160 -1.25 8.80 12.50
CA LYS A 160 -0.98 10.23 12.34
C LYS A 160 0.27 10.54 11.50
N PRO A 161 1.41 9.84 11.65
CA PRO A 161 2.59 10.11 10.82
C PRO A 161 2.33 9.85 9.33
N LEU A 162 1.63 8.77 9.00
CA LEU A 162 1.27 8.48 7.61
C LEU A 162 0.30 9.55 7.06
N GLN A 163 -0.71 9.92 7.84
CA GLN A 163 -1.64 10.99 7.46
C GLN A 163 -0.90 12.29 7.16
N SER A 164 -0.06 12.76 8.09
CA SER A 164 0.69 14.01 7.91
C SER A 164 1.60 13.99 6.67
N LEU A 165 2.18 12.83 6.36
CA LEU A 165 3.01 12.65 5.17
C LEU A 165 2.18 12.69 3.88
N LEU A 166 1.04 12.01 3.85
CA LEU A 166 0.12 12.04 2.70
C LEU A 166 -0.47 13.44 2.50
N ASP A 167 -0.87 14.12 3.57
CA ASP A 167 -1.39 15.49 3.54
C ASP A 167 -0.35 16.42 2.90
N GLN A 168 0.90 16.40 3.35
CA GLN A 168 1.98 17.23 2.78
C GLN A 168 2.21 16.98 1.29
N VAL A 169 2.18 15.72 0.86
CA VAL A 169 2.38 15.33 -0.55
C VAL A 169 1.19 15.76 -1.42
N LEU A 170 -0.03 15.64 -0.91
CA LEU A 170 -1.26 15.96 -1.63
C LEU A 170 -1.56 17.47 -1.65
N GLU A 171 -1.13 18.23 -0.65
CA GLU A 171 -1.27 19.69 -0.59
C GLU A 171 -0.30 20.42 -1.54
N ASP A 172 0.91 19.89 -1.78
CA ASP A 172 1.92 20.56 -2.62
C ASP A 172 1.42 20.72 -4.07
N GLU A 173 1.40 21.93 -4.59
CA GLU A 173 0.87 22.23 -5.93
C GLU A 173 1.68 21.58 -7.07
N ARG A 174 2.92 21.20 -6.82
CA ARG A 174 3.84 20.71 -7.84
C ARG A 174 3.69 19.20 -8.03
N TRP A 175 3.55 18.81 -9.30
CA TRP A 175 3.37 17.42 -9.69
C TRP A 175 4.58 16.55 -9.35
N ASP A 176 5.79 17.11 -9.41
CA ASP A 176 7.06 16.42 -9.16
C ASP A 176 7.24 16.09 -7.68
N MET A 177 6.77 16.96 -6.77
CA MET A 177 6.70 16.67 -5.34
C MET A 177 5.69 15.59 -5.02
N THR A 178 4.52 15.61 -5.67
CA THR A 178 3.54 14.52 -5.55
C THR A 178 4.15 13.20 -6.03
N TYR A 179 4.86 13.21 -7.16
CA TYR A 179 5.55 12.03 -7.69
C TYR A 179 6.66 11.54 -6.75
N LEU A 180 7.51 12.44 -6.25
CA LEU A 180 8.56 12.08 -5.30
C LEU A 180 7.99 11.51 -4.01
N GLY A 181 6.92 12.12 -3.49
CA GLY A 181 6.17 11.61 -2.34
C GLY A 181 5.65 10.19 -2.62
N MET A 182 5.04 9.95 -3.77
CA MET A 182 4.58 8.61 -4.15
C MET A 182 5.72 7.57 -4.15
N GLN A 183 6.87 7.91 -4.73
CA GLN A 183 8.04 7.02 -4.80
C GLN A 183 8.68 6.77 -3.42
N VAL A 184 8.83 7.79 -2.60
CA VAL A 184 9.48 7.66 -1.28
C VAL A 184 8.53 6.99 -0.27
N VAL A 185 7.26 7.36 -0.28
CA VAL A 185 6.28 6.97 0.74
C VAL A 185 5.68 5.62 0.42
N ILE A 186 5.22 5.40 -0.81
CA ILE A 186 4.47 4.17 -1.15
C ILE A 186 5.43 3.07 -1.62
N GLU A 187 6.30 3.35 -2.59
CA GLU A 187 7.26 2.33 -3.03
C GLU A 187 8.33 2.04 -1.96
N GLY A 188 8.79 3.05 -1.21
CA GLY A 188 9.74 2.88 -0.12
C GLY A 188 9.22 2.02 1.04
N LEU A 189 7.96 2.22 1.46
CA LEU A 189 7.32 1.38 2.48
C LEU A 189 7.04 -0.03 1.96
N ALA A 190 6.64 -0.18 0.69
CA ALA A 190 6.43 -1.48 0.06
C ALA A 190 7.74 -2.29 -0.04
N LEU A 191 8.85 -1.66 -0.45
CA LEU A 191 10.16 -2.32 -0.52
C LEU A 191 10.67 -2.79 0.85
N ALA A 192 10.47 -1.98 1.90
CA ALA A 192 10.80 -2.37 3.26
C ALA A 192 9.96 -3.58 3.73
N ALA A 193 8.68 -3.62 3.38
CA ALA A 193 7.79 -4.75 3.67
C ALA A 193 8.19 -6.03 2.92
N PHE A 194 8.48 -5.91 1.62
CA PHE A 194 8.87 -7.06 0.80
C PHE A 194 10.26 -7.59 1.15
N ALA A 195 11.16 -6.74 1.67
CA ALA A 195 12.43 -7.21 2.21
C ALA A 195 12.23 -8.25 3.33
N TRP A 196 11.17 -8.13 4.14
CA TRP A 196 10.85 -9.09 5.19
C TRP A 196 10.37 -10.43 4.62
N CYS A 197 9.59 -10.40 3.54
CA CYS A 197 9.17 -11.59 2.81
C CYS A 197 10.33 -12.27 2.06
N ALA A 198 11.25 -11.48 1.47
CA ALA A 198 12.39 -11.99 0.72
C ALA A 198 13.43 -12.72 1.61
N ILE A 199 13.55 -12.33 2.90
CA ILE A 199 14.39 -13.04 3.87
C ILE A 199 13.98 -14.52 3.98
N ARG A 200 12.69 -14.86 3.82
CA ARG A 200 12.19 -16.24 3.85
C ARG A 200 12.66 -17.08 2.64
N HIS A 201 12.84 -16.48 1.47
CA HIS A 201 13.29 -17.18 0.27
C HIS A 201 14.79 -17.53 0.31
N LYS A 202 15.61 -16.78 1.04
CA LYS A 202 17.05 -17.11 1.19
C LYS A 202 17.32 -18.25 2.17
N THR A 203 16.35 -18.60 3.02
CA THR A 203 16.50 -19.66 4.06
C THR A 203 15.91 -21.02 3.68
N ARG A 204 15.44 -21.20 2.43
CA ARG A 204 14.97 -22.51 1.92
C ARG A 204 15.64 -22.85 0.60
N TRP A 205 16.90 -23.25 0.67
CA TRP A 205 17.53 -24.09 -0.35
C TRP A 205 18.12 -25.33 0.33
N PRO A 206 17.52 -26.52 0.16
CA PRO A 206 18.26 -27.75 0.36
C PRO A 206 19.22 -27.90 -0.82
N SER A 207 20.51 -27.95 -0.55
CA SER A 207 21.50 -28.47 -1.48
C SER A 207 21.16 -29.94 -1.79
N ARG A 208 20.62 -30.19 -2.98
CA ARG A 208 20.79 -31.44 -3.73
C ARG A 208 20.82 -31.11 -5.21
#